data_AF-G4MQI0-F1
#
_entry.id   AF-G4MQI0-F1
#
_cell.length_a   1.000
_cell.length_b   1.000
_cell.length_c   1.000
_cell.angle_alpha   90.00
_cell.angle_beta   90.00
_cell.angle_gamma   90.00
#
_symmetry.space_group_name_H-M   'P 1'
#
loop_
_entity.id
_entity.type
_entity.pdbx_description
1 polymer ?
#
loop_
_entity_poly.entity_id
_entity_poly.type
_entity_poly.pdbx_seq_one_letter_code
_entity_poly.pdbx_strand_id
1 'polypeptide(L)'
;MTDRPPLDIIRGNPIESGLDAFRASFNSLCTEKQVSCAPNALSHLDREDLQSLTLDLLFALQTLPVARRLPSKTGPGVLRSALVKLISAAASDDFDFDRFKPLLLIAIANNRDDAFLWDQVYRAVTEATPPSQSVASSLQTPWLHNTGSFANSSAHRQDVDRVLRSELGPLYVGLPCFWDAFFGRVAGLHTISENVFKECTEGSDPLFCGEGWSGWPAEAKEKEMMEWFYDIIPKLSTFA
;
A
#
# COMPACT_ATOMS: atom_id res chain seq x y z
N MET A 1 5.91 -17.84 -12.49
CA MET A 1 7.39 -17.89 -12.49
C MET A 1 7.83 -18.17 -11.06
N THR A 2 8.69 -19.18 -10.90
CA THR A 2 9.10 -19.88 -9.65
C THR A 2 8.84 -19.18 -8.32
N ASP A 3 8.01 -19.82 -7.49
CA ASP A 3 7.60 -19.36 -6.16
C ASP A 3 8.70 -19.40 -5.09
N ARG A 4 9.88 -19.93 -5.41
CA ARG A 4 10.97 -20.11 -4.45
C ARG A 4 12.00 -19.00 -4.54
N PRO A 5 12.57 -18.56 -3.42
CA PRO A 5 13.62 -17.55 -3.43
C PRO A 5 14.83 -18.03 -4.23
N PRO A 6 15.60 -17.13 -4.88
CA PRO A 6 16.79 -17.51 -5.65
C PRO A 6 17.82 -18.22 -4.75
N LEU A 7 17.84 -19.55 -4.81
CA LEU A 7 18.63 -20.41 -3.92
C LEU A 7 20.13 -20.11 -4.00
N ASP A 8 20.62 -19.70 -5.17
CA ASP A 8 22.03 -19.38 -5.38
C ASP A 8 22.45 -18.12 -4.59
N ILE A 9 21.56 -17.14 -4.46
CA ILE A 9 21.80 -15.92 -3.68
C ILE A 9 21.85 -16.26 -2.18
N ILE A 10 20.93 -17.11 -1.72
CA ILE A 10 20.86 -17.54 -0.31
C ILE A 10 22.08 -18.37 0.06
N ARG A 11 22.45 -19.36 -0.76
CA ARG A 11 23.64 -20.20 -0.52
C ARG A 11 24.93 -19.40 -0.47
N GLY A 12 25.03 -18.32 -1.26
CA GLY A 12 26.19 -17.41 -1.23
C GLY A 12 26.17 -16.39 -0.10
N ASN A 13 25.10 -16.29 0.69
CA ASN A 13 24.94 -15.33 1.79
C ASN A 13 24.14 -15.98 2.94
N PRO A 14 24.71 -16.98 3.63
CA PRO A 14 24.05 -17.63 4.76
C PRO A 14 23.72 -16.63 5.87
N ILE A 15 22.69 -16.93 6.65
CA ILE A 15 22.22 -16.07 7.75
C ILE A 15 23.21 -16.08 8.92
N GLU A 16 23.82 -17.23 9.19
CA GLU A 16 24.79 -17.45 10.27
C GLU A 16 24.26 -16.92 11.63
N SER A 17 25.00 -16.03 12.29
CA SER A 17 24.66 -15.40 13.58
C SER A 17 23.73 -14.19 13.45
N GLY A 18 23.26 -13.88 12.23
CA GLY A 18 22.53 -12.64 11.96
C GLY A 18 21.17 -12.50 12.66
N LEU A 19 20.65 -13.57 13.26
CA LEU A 19 19.42 -13.55 14.08
C LEU A 19 19.68 -13.76 15.57
N ASP A 20 20.94 -13.81 16.01
CA ASP A 20 21.27 -14.13 17.41
C ASP A 20 20.81 -13.05 18.39
N ALA A 21 20.85 -11.79 17.98
CA ALA A 21 20.31 -10.68 18.78
C ALA A 21 18.79 -10.83 19.02
N PHE A 22 18.03 -11.15 17.96
CA PHE A 22 16.60 -11.45 18.07
C PHE A 22 16.33 -12.64 19.01
N ARG A 23 17.11 -13.73 18.89
CA ARG A 23 16.97 -14.90 19.76
C ARG A 23 17.30 -14.57 21.21
N ALA A 24 18.28 -13.70 21.45
CA ALA A 24 18.60 -13.19 22.77
C ALA A 24 17.44 -12.36 23.37
N SER A 25 16.81 -11.48 22.58
CA SER A 25 15.59 -10.76 22.99
C SER A 25 14.48 -11.72 23.40
N PHE A 26 14.20 -12.75 22.59
CA PHE A 26 13.20 -13.78 22.92
C PHE A 26 13.50 -14.50 24.24
N ASN A 27 14.75 -14.93 24.45
CA ASN A 27 15.15 -15.60 25.68
C ASN A 27 15.06 -14.68 26.91
N SER A 28 15.41 -13.40 26.76
CA SER A 28 15.27 -12.39 27.82
C SER A 28 13.81 -12.22 28.21
N LEU A 29 12.92 -12.11 27.22
CA LEU A 29 11.49 -11.94 27.43
C LEU A 29 10.86 -13.16 28.12
N CYS A 30 11.24 -14.37 27.70
CA CYS A 30 10.78 -15.59 28.36
C CYS A 30 11.23 -15.66 29.83
N THR A 31 12.45 -15.20 30.13
CA THR A 31 12.98 -15.14 31.50
C THR A 31 12.18 -14.16 32.35
N GLU A 32 11.86 -12.98 31.81
CA GLU A 32 11.05 -11.96 32.49
C GLU A 32 9.63 -12.47 32.81
N LYS A 33 8.98 -13.13 31.84
CA LYS A 33 7.63 -13.69 31.99
C LYS A 33 7.61 -15.02 32.76
N GLN A 34 8.77 -15.52 33.19
CA GLN A 34 8.94 -16.81 33.89
C GLN A 34 8.34 -18.01 33.13
N VAL A 35 8.45 -17.99 31.80
CA VAL A 35 8.01 -19.08 30.92
C VAL A 35 9.20 -19.83 30.34
N SER A 36 8.99 -21.09 29.94
CA SER A 36 10.04 -21.87 29.27
C SER A 36 10.38 -21.24 27.92
N CYS A 37 11.67 -21.04 27.59
CA CYS A 37 12.13 -20.47 26.33
C CYS A 37 11.99 -21.43 25.12
N ALA A 38 10.87 -22.14 25.03
CA ALA A 38 10.53 -22.99 23.90
C ALA A 38 9.64 -22.21 22.90
N PRO A 39 9.61 -22.59 21.60
CA PRO A 39 8.83 -21.86 20.59
C PRO A 39 7.34 -21.71 20.93
N ASN A 40 6.77 -22.67 21.67
CA ASN A 40 5.38 -22.60 22.14
C ASN A 40 5.13 -21.47 23.16
N ALA A 41 6.16 -20.85 23.75
CA ALA A 41 5.99 -19.71 24.64
C ALA A 41 5.36 -18.49 23.95
N LEU A 42 5.42 -18.40 22.62
CA LEU A 42 4.74 -17.35 21.87
C LEU A 42 3.23 -17.28 22.12
N SER A 43 2.56 -18.36 22.54
CA SER A 43 1.13 -18.33 22.89
C SER A 43 0.85 -17.66 24.23
N HIS A 44 1.87 -17.45 25.06
CA HIS A 44 1.77 -16.84 26.38
C HIS A 44 2.18 -15.36 26.39
N LEU A 45 2.62 -14.82 25.25
CA LEU A 45 3.01 -13.43 25.10
C LEU A 45 1.79 -12.56 24.79
N ASP A 46 1.79 -11.36 25.37
CA ASP A 46 0.78 -10.36 25.06
C ASP A 46 1.06 -9.66 23.71
N ARG A 47 0.21 -8.72 23.33
CA ARG A 47 0.32 -8.02 22.05
C ARG A 47 1.60 -7.17 21.97
N GLU A 48 1.98 -6.50 23.05
CA GLU A 48 3.15 -5.61 23.08
C GLU A 48 4.44 -6.42 22.98
N ASP A 49 4.50 -7.54 23.69
CA ASP A 49 5.57 -8.54 23.60
C ASP A 49 5.74 -9.05 22.16
N LEU A 50 4.63 -9.46 21.53
CA LEU A 50 4.64 -9.96 20.14
C LEU A 50 5.05 -8.88 19.14
N GLN A 51 4.63 -7.64 19.37
CA GLN A 51 5.04 -6.50 18.55
C GLN A 51 6.54 -6.25 18.63
N SER A 52 7.09 -6.20 19.85
CA SER A 52 8.51 -6.00 20.09
C SER A 52 9.35 -7.10 19.41
N LEU A 53 9.00 -8.37 19.61
CA LEU A 53 9.70 -9.49 18.96
C LEU A 53 9.60 -9.48 17.43
N THR A 54 8.43 -9.09 16.90
CA THR A 54 8.22 -8.96 15.46
C THR A 54 9.14 -7.89 14.88
N LEU A 55 9.24 -6.73 15.53
CA LEU A 55 10.11 -5.64 15.10
C LEU A 55 11.59 -6.06 15.17
N ASP A 56 12.02 -6.68 16.26
CA ASP A 56 13.40 -7.18 16.43
C ASP A 56 13.78 -8.16 15.30
N LEU A 57 12.90 -9.11 14.97
CA LEU A 57 13.13 -10.04 13.87
C LEU A 57 13.22 -9.32 12.53
N LEU A 58 12.28 -8.41 12.24
CA LEU A 58 12.23 -7.70 10.97
C LEU A 58 13.45 -6.79 10.77
N PHE A 59 13.90 -6.10 11.82
CA PHE A 59 15.14 -5.31 11.76
C PHE A 59 16.36 -6.21 11.54
N ALA A 60 16.47 -7.33 12.25
CA ALA A 60 17.55 -8.28 12.04
C ALA A 60 17.60 -8.78 10.59
N LEU A 61 16.47 -9.25 10.05
CA LEU A 61 16.34 -9.68 8.65
C LEU A 61 16.68 -8.57 7.65
N GLN A 62 16.27 -7.33 7.92
CA GLN A 62 16.52 -6.18 7.03
C GLN A 62 18.02 -5.84 6.92
N THR A 63 18.79 -6.03 8.00
CA THR A 63 20.23 -5.72 8.02
C THR A 63 21.07 -6.74 7.25
N LEU A 64 20.55 -7.95 7.04
CA LEU A 64 21.26 -9.03 6.35
C LEU A 64 21.63 -8.64 4.90
N PRO A 65 22.86 -8.92 4.43
CA PRO A 65 23.28 -8.65 3.05
C PRO A 65 22.37 -9.29 2.01
N VAL A 66 21.85 -10.49 2.30
CA VAL A 66 20.97 -11.24 1.39
C VAL A 66 19.65 -10.52 1.11
N ALA A 67 19.10 -9.78 2.08
CA ALA A 67 17.86 -9.00 1.90
C ALA A 67 18.01 -7.87 0.85
N ARG A 68 19.23 -7.37 0.65
CA ARG A 68 19.56 -6.37 -0.39
C ARG A 68 19.73 -6.98 -1.78
N ARG A 69 19.82 -8.30 -1.89
CA ARG A 69 20.08 -9.03 -3.13
C ARG A 69 18.85 -9.81 -3.61
N LEU A 70 18.03 -10.25 -2.68
CA LEU A 70 16.78 -10.95 -2.95
C LEU A 70 15.78 -10.02 -3.65
N PRO A 71 15.13 -10.42 -4.77
CA PRO A 71 14.14 -9.60 -5.46
C PRO A 71 12.86 -9.49 -4.64
N SER A 72 12.13 -8.37 -4.73
CA SER A 72 10.80 -8.28 -4.12
C SER A 72 9.77 -9.09 -4.92
N LYS A 73 8.80 -9.73 -4.24
CA LYS A 73 7.64 -10.37 -4.88
C LYS A 73 6.49 -9.40 -5.13
N THR A 74 6.45 -8.26 -4.43
CA THR A 74 5.31 -7.34 -4.39
C THR A 74 5.48 -6.12 -5.30
N GLY A 75 6.55 -6.07 -6.11
CA GLY A 75 6.81 -4.98 -7.05
C GLY A 75 8.28 -4.88 -7.47
N PRO A 76 8.64 -3.86 -8.25
CA PRO A 76 10.03 -3.61 -8.62
C PRO A 76 10.88 -3.30 -7.38
N GLY A 77 12.06 -3.91 -7.29
CA GLY A 77 13.03 -3.69 -6.22
C GLY A 77 13.45 -4.96 -5.50
N VAL A 78 14.00 -4.79 -4.29
CA VAL A 78 14.59 -5.86 -3.48
C VAL A 78 13.78 -6.14 -2.21
N LEU A 79 13.91 -7.33 -1.65
CA LEU A 79 13.16 -7.78 -0.46
C LEU A 79 13.30 -6.81 0.72
N ARG A 80 14.47 -6.15 0.87
CA ARG A 80 14.69 -5.13 1.90
C ARG A 80 13.62 -4.02 1.88
N SER A 81 13.17 -3.55 0.71
CA SER A 81 12.16 -2.48 0.65
C SER A 81 10.79 -2.98 1.12
N ALA A 82 10.47 -4.24 0.84
CA ALA A 82 9.25 -4.87 1.33
C ALA A 82 9.29 -5.10 2.85
N LEU A 83 10.47 -5.45 3.40
CA LEU A 83 10.68 -5.53 4.85
C LEU A 83 10.52 -4.16 5.54
N VAL A 84 10.98 -3.06 4.94
CA VAL A 84 10.74 -1.70 5.48
C VAL A 84 9.24 -1.42 5.61
N LYS A 85 8.45 -1.73 4.58
CA LYS A 85 6.99 -1.56 4.62
C LYS A 85 6.35 -2.42 5.70
N LEU A 86 6.83 -3.65 5.85
CA LEU A 86 6.34 -4.58 6.86
C LEU A 86 6.65 -4.11 8.29
N ILE A 87 7.83 -3.50 8.52
CA ILE A 87 8.17 -2.88 9.81
C ILE A 87 7.19 -1.75 10.14
N SER A 88 6.88 -0.88 9.16
CA SER A 88 5.89 0.18 9.35
C SER A 88 4.50 -0.39 9.65
N ALA A 89 4.10 -1.48 8.99
CA ALA A 89 2.83 -2.15 9.25
C ALA A 89 2.80 -2.79 10.65
N ALA A 90 3.87 -3.46 11.08
CA ALA A 90 3.97 -4.09 12.40
C ALA A 90 3.95 -3.08 13.55
N ALA A 91 4.30 -1.81 13.29
CA ALA A 91 4.16 -0.73 14.26
C ALA A 91 2.72 -0.19 14.40
N SER A 92 1.79 -0.62 13.54
CA SER A 92 0.39 -0.18 13.57
C SER A 92 -0.47 -0.98 14.55
N ASP A 93 -1.57 -0.38 15.02
CA ASP A 93 -2.53 -1.05 15.89
C ASP A 93 -3.33 -2.17 15.20
N ASP A 94 -3.45 -2.13 13.88
CA ASP A 94 -4.26 -3.09 13.12
C ASP A 94 -3.45 -4.30 12.62
N PHE A 95 -2.19 -4.46 13.05
CA PHE A 95 -1.36 -5.56 12.61
C PHE A 95 -1.80 -6.91 13.22
N ASP A 96 -2.09 -7.87 12.34
CA ASP A 96 -2.46 -9.24 12.73
C ASP A 96 -1.20 -10.08 13.03
N PHE A 97 -0.78 -10.06 14.29
CA PHE A 97 0.38 -10.84 14.77
C PHE A 97 0.16 -12.36 14.68
N ASP A 98 -1.09 -12.85 14.69
CA ASP A 98 -1.36 -14.29 14.61
C ASP A 98 -0.88 -14.88 13.28
N ARG A 99 -0.97 -14.09 12.20
CA ARG A 99 -0.42 -14.47 10.88
C ARG A 99 1.09 -14.48 10.84
N PHE A 100 1.75 -13.72 11.72
CA PHE A 100 3.21 -13.60 11.76
C PHE A 100 3.88 -14.63 12.70
N LYS A 101 3.12 -15.22 13.62
CA LYS A 101 3.60 -16.27 14.55
C LYS A 101 4.36 -17.42 13.87
N PRO A 102 3.95 -17.97 12.71
CA PRO A 102 4.71 -19.02 12.04
C PRO A 102 6.15 -18.63 11.72
N LEU A 103 6.39 -17.38 11.30
CA LEU A 103 7.74 -16.90 10.99
C LEU A 103 8.59 -16.72 12.26
N LEU A 104 7.99 -16.20 13.35
CA LEU A 104 8.65 -16.11 14.65
C LEU A 104 9.08 -17.50 15.16
N LEU A 105 8.20 -18.50 15.09
CA LEU A 105 8.50 -19.88 15.49
C LEU A 105 9.72 -20.44 14.76
N ILE A 106 9.80 -20.23 13.44
CA ILE A 106 10.89 -20.74 12.60
C ILE A 106 12.20 -20.02 12.92
N ALA A 107 12.16 -18.70 13.13
CA ALA A 107 13.33 -17.90 13.49
C ALA A 107 13.91 -18.29 14.87
N ILE A 108 13.02 -18.58 15.84
CA ILE A 108 13.38 -19.04 17.20
C ILE A 108 13.96 -20.45 17.17
N ALA A 109 13.37 -21.37 16.39
CA ALA A 109 13.80 -22.77 16.31
C ALA A 109 15.23 -22.94 15.77
N ASN A 110 15.85 -21.88 15.24
CA ASN A 110 17.22 -21.86 14.71
C ASN A 110 17.47 -23.00 13.71
N ASN A 111 16.53 -23.17 12.78
CA ASN A 111 16.69 -24.13 11.70
C ASN A 111 17.86 -23.69 10.80
N ARG A 112 18.72 -24.63 10.40
CA ARG A 112 19.85 -24.38 9.48
C ARG A 112 19.42 -24.22 8.02
N ASP A 113 18.13 -24.37 7.73
CA ASP A 113 17.58 -24.15 6.40
C ASP A 113 17.20 -22.68 6.19
N ASP A 114 18.21 -21.88 5.81
CA ASP A 114 18.03 -20.46 5.48
C ASP A 114 17.04 -20.26 4.33
N ALA A 115 16.98 -21.19 3.37
CA ALA A 115 16.08 -21.08 2.23
C ALA A 115 14.62 -21.20 2.65
N PHE A 116 14.34 -22.12 3.58
CA PHE A 116 13.03 -22.24 4.18
C PHE A 116 12.64 -21.00 4.98
N LEU A 117 13.56 -20.41 5.76
CA LEU A 117 13.28 -19.15 6.46
C LEU A 117 12.94 -18.03 5.47
N TRP A 118 13.74 -17.84 4.42
CA TRP A 118 13.48 -16.79 3.43
C TRP A 118 12.18 -17.00 2.66
N ASP A 119 11.80 -18.24 2.36
CA ASP A 119 10.50 -18.55 1.76
C ASP A 119 9.35 -18.06 2.66
N GLN A 120 9.46 -18.29 3.97
CA GLN A 120 8.46 -17.83 4.95
C GLN A 120 8.45 -16.31 5.09
N VAL A 121 9.61 -15.65 5.01
CA VAL A 121 9.68 -14.19 4.93
C VAL A 121 8.94 -13.67 3.70
N TYR A 122 9.11 -14.30 2.54
CA TYR A 122 8.36 -13.93 1.34
C TYR A 122 6.86 -14.09 1.51
N ARG A 123 6.41 -15.18 2.15
CA ARG A 123 4.98 -15.39 2.45
C ARG A 123 4.45 -14.32 3.39
N ALA A 124 5.13 -14.05 4.50
CA ALA A 124 4.73 -13.04 5.47
C ALA A 124 4.63 -11.64 4.84
N VAL A 125 5.61 -11.27 4.01
CA VAL A 125 5.56 -10.02 3.24
C VAL A 125 4.38 -9.99 2.28
N THR A 126 4.13 -11.08 1.54
CA THR A 126 3.06 -11.16 0.54
C THR A 126 1.67 -11.12 1.20
N GLU A 127 1.49 -11.76 2.35
CA GLU A 127 0.23 -11.81 3.10
C GLU A 127 -0.06 -10.50 3.86
N ALA A 128 0.98 -9.82 4.35
CA ALA A 128 0.86 -8.54 5.05
C ALA A 128 0.66 -7.35 4.09
N THR A 129 0.97 -7.53 2.81
CA THR A 129 0.48 -6.60 1.80
C THR A 129 -0.93 -7.08 1.43
N PRO A 130 -1.97 -6.23 1.45
CA PRO A 130 -3.23 -6.56 0.78
C PRO A 130 -2.89 -7.06 -0.62
N PRO A 131 -3.63 -8.03 -1.19
CA PRO A 131 -3.37 -8.48 -2.54
C PRO A 131 -3.18 -7.24 -3.37
N SER A 132 -2.02 -7.11 -4.01
CA SER A 132 -1.84 -6.08 -5.02
C SER A 132 -2.98 -6.36 -5.96
N GLN A 133 -4.06 -5.57 -5.87
CA GLN A 133 -5.06 -5.55 -6.90
C GLN A 133 -4.23 -5.47 -8.15
N SER A 134 -4.34 -6.49 -9.00
CA SER A 134 -3.80 -6.42 -10.35
C SER A 134 -4.10 -5.01 -10.77
N VAL A 135 -3.04 -4.20 -10.90
CA VAL A 135 -3.18 -2.78 -11.12
C VAL A 135 -3.77 -2.75 -12.51
N ALA A 136 -5.10 -2.79 -12.58
CA ALA A 136 -5.88 -2.17 -13.61
C ALA A 136 -5.51 -0.71 -13.46
N SER A 137 -4.35 -0.43 -14.04
CA SER A 137 -3.72 0.83 -14.30
C SER A 137 -4.55 1.96 -13.72
N SER A 138 -4.22 2.39 -12.50
CA SER A 138 -4.61 3.71 -12.04
C SER A 138 -3.79 4.71 -12.86
N LEU A 139 -4.11 4.79 -14.16
CA LEU A 139 -3.59 5.74 -15.16
C LEU A 139 -3.98 7.18 -14.82
N GLN A 140 -4.37 7.47 -13.59
CA GLN A 140 -4.92 8.75 -13.19
C GLN A 140 -4.16 9.39 -12.03
N THR A 141 -3.10 8.75 -11.52
CA THR A 141 -2.22 9.38 -10.52
C THR A 141 -0.77 9.32 -10.99
N PRO A 142 -0.11 10.48 -11.17
CA PRO A 142 1.29 10.54 -11.54
C PRO A 142 2.15 9.75 -10.54
N TRP A 143 2.99 8.85 -11.05
CA TRP A 143 3.82 7.94 -10.27
C TRP A 143 5.21 8.53 -9.98
N LEU A 144 5.77 9.33 -10.90
CA LEU A 144 7.14 9.89 -10.77
C LEU A 144 7.14 11.32 -10.24
N HIS A 145 6.19 12.15 -10.68
CA HIS A 145 6.14 13.55 -10.34
C HIS A 145 4.89 13.88 -9.52
N ASN A 146 5.03 13.89 -8.19
CA ASN A 146 3.97 14.37 -7.31
C ASN A 146 3.82 15.90 -7.41
N THR A 147 2.63 16.43 -7.08
CA THR A 147 2.33 17.87 -7.15
C THR A 147 3.24 18.72 -6.25
N GLY A 148 3.85 18.11 -5.22
CA GLY A 148 4.82 18.75 -4.34
C GLY A 148 6.23 18.90 -4.95
N SER A 149 6.53 18.20 -6.05
CA SER A 149 7.79 18.29 -6.78
C SER A 149 7.83 19.48 -7.75
N PHE A 150 6.67 20.08 -8.04
CA PHE A 150 6.58 21.27 -8.87
C PHE A 150 6.63 22.51 -7.98
N ALA A 151 7.62 23.38 -8.20
CA ALA A 151 7.59 24.71 -7.62
C ALA A 151 6.33 25.42 -8.13
N ASN A 152 5.49 25.94 -7.23
CA ASN A 152 4.22 26.61 -7.55
C ASN A 152 4.47 27.96 -8.24
N SER A 153 4.94 27.90 -9.49
CA SER A 153 5.15 29.05 -10.36
C SER A 153 4.32 28.83 -11.62
N SER A 154 3.66 29.90 -12.08
CA SER A 154 2.83 29.86 -13.29
C SER A 154 3.63 29.45 -14.55
N ALA A 155 4.95 29.62 -14.53
CA ALA A 155 5.85 29.23 -15.60
C ALA A 155 5.92 27.71 -15.83
N HIS A 156 5.70 26.89 -14.79
CA HIS A 156 5.80 25.44 -14.90
C HIS A 156 4.49 24.73 -15.27
N ARG A 157 3.37 25.45 -15.41
CA ARG A 157 2.08 24.83 -15.78
C ARG A 157 2.14 24.07 -17.11
N GLN A 158 2.90 24.56 -18.09
CA GLN A 158 3.09 23.90 -19.38
C GLN A 158 3.88 22.59 -19.25
N ASP A 159 4.83 22.54 -18.31
CA ASP A 159 5.59 21.33 -18.02
C ASP A 159 4.73 20.30 -17.28
N VAL A 160 3.83 20.74 -16.39
CA VAL A 160 2.89 19.86 -15.69
C VAL A 160 1.97 19.12 -16.66
N ASP A 161 1.32 19.80 -17.60
CA ASP A 161 0.42 19.14 -18.56
C ASP A 161 1.15 18.09 -19.43
N ARG A 162 2.37 18.41 -19.87
CA ARG A 162 3.23 17.48 -20.62
C ARG A 162 3.61 16.26 -19.77
N VAL A 163 4.00 16.48 -18.51
CA VAL A 163 4.36 15.40 -17.57
C VAL A 163 3.16 14.53 -17.27
N LEU A 164 2.01 15.12 -16.93
CA LEU A 164 0.75 14.40 -16.70
C LEU A 164 0.36 13.56 -17.91
N ARG A 165 0.40 14.11 -19.13
CA ARG A 165 0.11 13.33 -20.34
C ARG A 165 1.09 12.17 -20.55
N SER A 166 2.37 12.35 -20.21
CA SER A 166 3.37 11.29 -20.32
C SER A 166 3.20 10.16 -19.29
N GLU A 167 2.72 10.49 -18.09
CA GLU A 167 2.55 9.53 -16.99
C GLU A 167 1.18 8.84 -17.00
N LEU A 168 0.11 9.58 -17.30
CA LEU A 168 -1.27 9.08 -17.28
C LEU A 168 -1.66 8.36 -18.57
N GLY A 169 -0.82 8.43 -19.61
CA GLY A 169 -1.12 7.85 -20.91
C GLY A 169 -2.28 8.58 -21.62
N PRO A 170 -3.00 7.92 -22.55
CA PRO A 170 -4.08 8.55 -23.29
C PRO A 170 -5.26 8.90 -22.38
N LEU A 171 -5.52 10.20 -22.25
CA LEU A 171 -6.71 10.73 -21.57
C LEU A 171 -7.88 10.75 -22.56
N TYR A 172 -8.94 10.02 -22.22
CA TYR A 172 -10.16 9.98 -23.01
C TYR A 172 -11.17 10.99 -22.47
N VAL A 173 -11.61 11.92 -23.32
CA VAL A 173 -12.69 12.85 -23.03
C VAL A 173 -13.97 12.34 -23.71
N GLY A 174 -15.10 12.40 -23.03
CA GLY A 174 -16.40 12.02 -23.60
C GLY A 174 -16.52 10.51 -23.85
N LEU A 175 -16.13 9.69 -22.87
CA LEU A 175 -16.24 8.23 -22.99
C LEU A 175 -17.72 7.84 -23.23
N PRO A 176 -18.05 7.12 -24.32
CA PRO A 176 -19.41 6.64 -24.52
C PRO A 176 -19.78 5.66 -23.41
N CYS A 177 -21.03 5.73 -22.94
CA CYS A 177 -21.53 4.88 -21.83
C CYS A 177 -20.65 4.98 -20.57
N PHE A 178 -20.14 6.17 -20.25
CA PHE A 178 -19.30 6.40 -19.06
C PHE A 178 -19.90 5.81 -17.78
N TRP A 179 -21.21 5.96 -17.61
CA TRP A 179 -22.02 5.41 -16.53
C TRP A 179 -21.79 3.91 -16.30
N ASP A 180 -22.06 3.12 -17.33
CA ASP A 180 -21.89 1.66 -17.29
C ASP A 180 -20.41 1.28 -17.16
N ALA A 181 -19.54 1.98 -17.89
CA ALA A 181 -18.11 1.67 -17.94
C ALA A 181 -17.41 1.85 -16.59
N PHE A 182 -17.79 2.90 -15.84
CA PHE A 182 -17.16 3.28 -14.58
C PHE A 182 -17.89 2.73 -13.35
N PHE A 183 -19.21 2.91 -13.27
CA PHE A 183 -20.00 2.54 -12.08
C PHE A 183 -20.62 1.14 -12.16
N GLY A 184 -20.82 0.59 -13.35
CA GLY A 184 -21.50 -0.71 -13.55
C GLY A 184 -20.73 -1.94 -13.04
N ARG A 185 -19.43 -1.81 -12.75
CA ARG A 185 -18.58 -2.93 -12.26
C ARG A 185 -18.71 -3.20 -10.76
N VAL A 186 -19.30 -2.27 -10.01
CA VAL A 186 -19.47 -2.38 -8.55
C VAL A 186 -20.96 -2.51 -8.25
N ALA A 187 -21.33 -3.59 -7.58
CA ALA A 187 -22.73 -3.86 -7.24
C ALA A 187 -23.32 -2.71 -6.39
N GLY A 188 -24.49 -2.22 -6.77
CA GLY A 188 -25.19 -1.12 -6.10
C GLY A 188 -24.70 0.28 -6.47
N LEU A 189 -23.48 0.42 -7.00
CA LEU A 189 -22.91 1.72 -7.32
C LEU A 189 -23.64 2.38 -8.49
N HIS A 190 -23.97 1.61 -9.55
CA HIS A 190 -24.77 2.11 -10.68
C HIS A 190 -26.04 2.83 -10.22
N THR A 191 -26.85 2.21 -9.37
CA THR A 191 -28.12 2.78 -8.89
C THR A 191 -27.91 4.01 -8.01
N ILE A 192 -26.92 3.97 -7.11
CA ILE A 192 -26.60 5.11 -6.23
C ILE A 192 -26.20 6.30 -7.08
N SER A 193 -25.26 6.08 -8.00
CA SER A 193 -24.74 7.18 -8.77
C SER A 193 -25.84 7.70 -9.74
N GLU A 194 -26.70 6.84 -10.29
CA GLU A 194 -27.79 7.26 -11.20
C GLU A 194 -28.74 8.23 -10.49
N ASN A 195 -29.07 7.94 -9.22
CA ASN A 195 -29.87 8.84 -8.38
C ASN A 195 -29.16 10.17 -8.13
N VAL A 196 -27.87 10.16 -7.75
CA VAL A 196 -27.09 11.39 -7.52
C VAL A 196 -27.05 12.26 -8.78
N PHE A 197 -26.87 11.65 -9.95
CA PHE A 197 -26.84 12.39 -11.21
C PHE A 197 -28.19 12.96 -11.57
N LYS A 198 -29.27 12.20 -11.33
CA LYS A 198 -30.63 12.70 -11.50
C LYS A 198 -30.88 13.95 -10.65
N GLU A 199 -30.51 13.92 -9.37
CA GLU A 199 -30.59 15.08 -8.46
C GLU A 199 -29.75 16.27 -8.95
N CYS A 200 -28.62 16.02 -9.63
CA CYS A 200 -27.82 17.09 -10.23
C CYS A 200 -28.48 17.74 -11.46
N THR A 201 -29.36 17.03 -12.15
CA THR A 201 -30.02 17.49 -13.40
C THR A 201 -31.44 18.02 -13.19
N GLU A 202 -32.06 17.69 -12.06
CA GLU A 202 -33.43 18.07 -11.74
C GLU A 202 -33.49 19.31 -10.82
N GLY A 203 -34.66 19.96 -10.76
CA GLY A 203 -34.89 21.14 -9.93
C GLY A 203 -34.85 22.47 -10.69
N SER A 204 -35.04 23.57 -9.96
CA SER A 204 -35.07 24.94 -10.50
C SER A 204 -33.68 25.54 -10.76
N ASP A 205 -32.64 24.98 -10.13
CA ASP A 205 -31.24 25.36 -10.27
C ASP A 205 -30.37 24.09 -10.44
N PRO A 206 -30.43 23.44 -11.62
CA PRO A 206 -29.70 22.20 -11.86
C PRO A 206 -28.19 22.44 -11.83
N LEU A 207 -27.45 21.54 -11.16
CA LEU A 207 -25.98 21.58 -11.08
C LEU A 207 -25.33 21.11 -12.39
N PHE A 208 -26.01 20.27 -13.15
CA PHE A 208 -25.54 19.75 -14.42
C PHE A 208 -26.61 19.90 -15.50
N CYS A 209 -26.27 20.59 -16.58
CA CYS A 209 -27.12 20.79 -17.75
C CYS A 209 -26.53 20.08 -18.97
N GLY A 210 -27.29 19.96 -20.06
CA GLY A 210 -26.84 19.25 -21.28
C GLY A 210 -25.51 19.75 -21.88
N GLU A 211 -25.06 20.96 -21.53
CA GLU A 211 -23.79 21.56 -21.97
C GLU A 211 -22.64 21.38 -20.95
N GLY A 212 -22.91 20.88 -19.74
CA GLY A 212 -21.90 20.63 -18.70
C GLY A 212 -22.33 21.09 -17.30
N TRP A 213 -21.35 21.24 -16.41
CA TRP A 213 -21.58 21.72 -15.04
C TRP A 213 -21.94 23.20 -15.01
N SER A 214 -22.96 23.54 -14.24
CA SER A 214 -23.40 24.92 -14.04
C SER A 214 -22.30 25.74 -13.37
N GLY A 215 -22.03 26.92 -13.92
CA GLY A 215 -20.99 27.82 -13.43
C GLY A 215 -19.55 27.38 -13.70
N TRP A 216 -19.31 26.33 -14.51
CA TRP A 216 -17.97 25.89 -14.84
C TRP A 216 -17.14 27.02 -15.48
N PRO A 217 -15.96 27.39 -14.93
CA PRO A 217 -15.15 28.48 -15.46
C PRO A 217 -14.58 28.20 -16.86
N ALA A 218 -14.81 29.11 -17.81
CA ALA A 218 -14.42 28.94 -19.21
C ALA A 218 -12.90 28.76 -19.42
N GLU A 219 -12.07 29.44 -18.62
CA GLU A 219 -10.61 29.39 -18.72
C GLU A 219 -9.95 28.50 -17.64
N ALA A 220 -10.76 27.88 -16.76
CA ALA A 220 -10.29 27.07 -15.64
C ALA A 220 -9.15 27.73 -14.83
N LYS A 221 -9.21 29.05 -14.65
CA LYS A 221 -8.25 29.80 -13.84
C LYS A 221 -8.37 29.38 -12.38
N GLU A 222 -7.24 29.22 -11.70
CA GLU A 222 -7.18 28.70 -10.33
C GLU A 222 -8.17 29.38 -9.38
N LYS A 223 -8.17 30.71 -9.31
CA LYS A 223 -9.09 31.46 -8.43
C LYS A 223 -10.56 31.15 -8.72
N GLU A 224 -10.96 31.20 -9.99
CA GLU A 224 -12.34 30.98 -10.44
C GLU A 224 -12.76 29.52 -10.23
N MET A 225 -11.84 28.57 -10.45
CA MET A 225 -12.04 27.15 -10.15
C MET A 225 -12.24 26.91 -8.66
N MET A 226 -11.43 27.55 -7.80
CA MET A 226 -11.56 27.40 -6.35
C MET A 226 -12.89 27.99 -5.86
N GLU A 227 -13.27 29.16 -6.35
CA GLU A 227 -14.59 29.77 -6.05
C GLU A 227 -15.73 28.84 -6.48
N TRP A 228 -15.64 28.24 -7.67
CA TRP A 228 -16.62 27.26 -8.14
C TRP A 228 -16.66 25.99 -7.27
N PHE A 229 -15.51 25.45 -6.85
CA PHE A 229 -15.46 24.31 -5.93
C PHE A 229 -16.10 24.61 -4.57
N TYR A 230 -15.85 25.80 -4.01
CA TYR A 230 -16.47 26.22 -2.75
C TYR A 230 -18.00 26.32 -2.85
N ASP A 231 -18.54 26.65 -4.02
CA ASP A 231 -19.98 26.70 -4.27
C ASP A 231 -20.59 25.32 -4.52
N ILE A 232 -19.95 24.48 -5.35
CA ILE A 232 -20.56 23.22 -5.79
C ILE A 232 -20.42 22.07 -4.79
N ILE A 233 -19.33 21.99 -4.02
CA ILE A 233 -19.09 20.88 -3.08
C ILE A 233 -20.19 20.79 -2.00
N PRO A 234 -20.60 21.89 -1.34
CA PRO A 234 -21.70 21.84 -0.38
C PRO A 234 -23.02 21.37 -0.99
N LYS A 235 -23.31 21.74 -2.24
CA LYS A 235 -24.52 21.33 -2.97
C LYS A 235 -24.50 19.84 -3.31
N LEU A 236 -23.35 19.31 -3.76
CA LEU A 236 -23.20 17.87 -4.01
C LEU A 236 -23.27 17.04 -2.73
N SER A 237 -22.77 17.58 -1.62
CA SER A 237 -22.78 16.91 -0.32
C SER A 237 -24.19 16.69 0.23
N THR A 238 -25.21 17.41 -0.25
CA THR A 238 -26.60 17.16 0.18
C THR A 238 -27.21 15.88 -0.41
N PHE A 239 -26.54 15.27 -1.39
CA PHE A 239 -26.98 14.02 -2.02
C PHE A 239 -26.39 12.76 -1.37
N ALA A 240 -25.45 12.93 -0.42
CA ALA A 240 -24.78 11.86 0.33
C ALA A 240 -25.52 11.56 1.64
#